data_AF-A0A821PZJ6-F1
#
_entry.id   AF-A0A821PZJ6-F1
#
_cell.length_a   1.000
_cell.length_b   1.000
_cell.length_c   1.000
_cell.angle_alpha   90.00
_cell.angle_beta   90.00
_cell.angle_gamma   90.00
#
_symmetry.space_group_name_H-M   'P 1'
#
loop_
_entity.id
_entity.type
_entity.pdbx_description
1 polymer ?
#
loop_
_entity_poly.entity_id
_entity_poly.type
_entity_poly.pdbx_seq_one_letter_code
_entity_poly.pdbx_strand_id
1 'polypeptide(L)'
;MLSFTEFYSWLSIRPIELLFILFGWLIFSILVVLRYDFDLQLITNFHLFLPLFLTNAIHFYFILIVLLRLWFEQKQRPSLTPAYTYRLIVHKIFTHVPLVICLIVFNTLLY
;
A
#
# COMPACT_ATOMS: atom_id res chain seq x y z
N MET A 1 25.17 -4.97 1.06
CA MET A 1 23.92 -5.74 0.86
C MET A 1 22.99 -5.39 2.00
N LEU A 2 21.87 -4.72 1.74
CA LEU A 2 20.85 -4.49 2.77
C LEU A 2 20.27 -5.85 3.16
N SER A 3 20.35 -6.23 4.43
CA SER A 3 19.69 -7.45 4.89
C SER A 3 18.18 -7.28 4.84
N PHE A 4 17.44 -8.38 4.66
CA PHE A 4 15.97 -8.38 4.70
C PHE A 4 15.45 -7.72 5.99
N THR A 5 16.13 -7.95 7.12
CA THR A 5 15.87 -7.34 8.42
C THR A 5 16.06 -5.83 8.43
N GLU A 6 17.12 -5.30 7.83
CA GLU A 6 17.35 -3.86 7.73
C GLU A 6 16.30 -3.19 6.85
N PHE A 7 15.97 -3.79 5.70
CA PHE A 7 14.92 -3.31 4.80
C PHE A 7 13.55 -3.25 5.50
N TYR A 8 13.20 -4.29 6.26
CA TYR A 8 11.99 -4.31 7.09
C TYR A 8 11.98 -3.22 8.17
N SER A 9 13.11 -3.02 8.84
CA SER A 9 13.24 -1.96 9.86
C SER A 9 13.08 -0.56 9.26
N TRP A 10 13.55 -0.38 8.02
CA TRP A 10 13.50 0.88 7.28
C TRP A 10 12.10 1.23 6.80
N LEU A 11 11.35 0.24 6.30
CA LEU A 11 9.97 0.44 5.84
C LEU A 11 8.98 0.63 6.98
N SER A 12 9.29 0.16 8.20
CA SER A 12 8.33 0.14 9.33
C SER A 12 6.99 -0.51 8.97
N ILE A 13 6.95 -1.35 7.93
CA ILE A 13 5.77 -2.11 7.51
C ILE A 13 5.73 -3.39 8.33
N ARG A 14 4.58 -3.67 8.95
CA ARG A 14 4.41 -4.91 9.71
C ARG A 14 4.38 -6.10 8.76
N PRO A 15 4.89 -7.29 9.15
CA PRO A 15 4.85 -8.49 8.30
C PRO A 15 3.45 -8.81 7.77
N ILE A 16 2.42 -8.53 8.58
CA ILE A 16 1.02 -8.73 8.18
C ILE A 16 0.56 -7.74 7.10
N GLU A 17 1.02 -6.49 7.14
CA GLU A 17 0.72 -5.47 6.12
C GLU A 17 1.37 -5.87 4.78
N LEU A 18 2.61 -6.38 4.82
CA LEU A 18 3.26 -6.91 3.62
C LEU A 18 2.50 -8.11 3.03
N LEU A 19 2.01 -9.03 3.88
CA LEU A 19 1.19 -10.15 3.43
C LEU A 19 -0.09 -9.66 2.73
N PHE A 20 -0.80 -8.68 3.29
CA PHE A 20 -1.97 -8.10 2.62
C PHE A 20 -1.63 -7.44 1.28
N ILE A 21 -0.48 -6.76 1.19
CA ILE A 21 0.04 -6.19 -0.07
C ILE A 21 0.25 -7.30 -1.10
N LEU A 22 0.98 -8.35 -0.73
CA LEU A 22 1.28 -9.48 -1.61
C LEU A 22 -0.01 -10.21 -2.05
N PHE A 23 -0.97 -10.41 -1.14
CA PHE A 23 -2.27 -11.01 -1.49
C PHE A 23 -3.06 -10.14 -2.46
N GLY A 24 -3.08 -8.82 -2.27
CA GLY A 24 -3.74 -7.90 -3.21
C GLY A 24 -3.16 -7.97 -4.61
N TRP A 25 -1.82 -7.99 -4.71
CA TRP A 25 -1.10 -8.14 -5.98
C TRP A 25 -1.32 -9.51 -6.64
N LEU A 26 -1.38 -10.58 -5.85
CA LEU A 26 -1.65 -11.93 -6.35
C LEU A 26 -3.06 -12.04 -6.93
N ILE A 27 -4.08 -11.53 -6.24
CA ILE A 27 -5.46 -11.52 -6.73
C ILE A 27 -5.56 -10.66 -8.00
N PHE A 28 -4.92 -9.49 -8.02
CA PHE A 28 -4.84 -8.64 -9.21
C PHE A 28 -4.26 -9.41 -10.40
N SER A 29 -3.11 -10.07 -10.21
CA SER A 29 -2.46 -10.86 -11.26
C SER A 29 -3.35 -11.97 -11.80
N ILE A 30 -4.08 -12.67 -10.92
CA ILE A 30 -5.03 -13.72 -11.33
C ILE A 30 -6.17 -13.13 -12.17
N LEU A 31 -6.75 -12.00 -11.73
CA LEU A 31 -7.85 -11.37 -12.46
C LEU A 31 -7.41 -10.82 -13.82
N VAL A 32 -6.17 -10.33 -13.94
CA VAL A 32 -5.57 -9.93 -15.22
C VAL A 32 -5.47 -11.13 -16.15
N VAL A 33 -4.89 -12.24 -15.69
CA VAL A 33 -4.79 -13.49 -16.49
C VAL A 33 -6.17 -13.97 -16.91
N LEU A 34 -7.13 -14.02 -15.99
CA LEU A 34 -8.51 -14.44 -16.31
C LEU A 34 -9.16 -13.55 -17.38
N ARG A 35 -8.91 -12.25 -17.35
CA ARG A 35 -9.50 -11.35 -18.35
C ARG A 35 -8.81 -11.45 -19.71
N TYR A 36 -7.48 -11.46 -19.75
CA TYR A 36 -6.73 -11.36 -21.01
C TYR A 36 -6.47 -12.72 -21.67
N ASP A 37 -6.24 -13.77 -20.89
CA ASP A 37 -5.93 -15.11 -21.43
C ASP A 37 -7.18 -15.98 -21.60
N PHE A 38 -8.25 -15.72 -20.83
CA PHE A 38 -9.51 -16.48 -20.89
C PHE A 38 -10.69 -15.65 -21.43
N ASP A 39 -10.43 -14.43 -21.90
CA ASP A 39 -11.40 -13.52 -22.56
C ASP A 39 -12.71 -13.32 -21.77
N LEU A 40 -12.61 -13.31 -20.44
CA LEU A 40 -13.72 -13.10 -19.52
C LEU A 40 -14.14 -11.62 -19.51
N GLN A 41 -15.00 -11.25 -20.47
CA GLN A 41 -15.55 -9.90 -20.60
C GLN A 41 -16.37 -9.42 -19.39
N LEU A 42 -16.79 -10.35 -18.53
CA LEU A 42 -17.51 -10.05 -17.28
C LEU A 42 -16.62 -9.31 -16.25
N ILE A 43 -15.30 -9.44 -16.36
CA ILE A 43 -14.33 -8.77 -15.48
C ILE A 43 -14.05 -7.36 -16.01
N THR A 44 -14.76 -6.37 -15.46
CA THR A 44 -14.51 -4.96 -15.81
C THR A 44 -13.21 -4.44 -15.18
N ASN A 45 -12.71 -3.28 -15.65
CA ASN A 45 -11.55 -2.60 -15.07
C ASN A 45 -11.73 -2.39 -13.55
N PHE A 46 -12.94 -2.09 -13.10
CA PHE A 46 -13.23 -1.94 -11.66
C PHE A 46 -12.89 -3.20 -10.87
N HIS A 47 -13.29 -4.37 -11.37
CA HIS A 47 -13.02 -5.65 -10.72
C HIS A 47 -11.52 -5.98 -10.70
N LEU A 48 -10.78 -5.64 -11.76
CA LEU A 48 -9.32 -5.81 -11.79
C LEU A 48 -8.65 -5.03 -10.68
N PHE A 49 -8.95 -3.74 -10.53
CA PHE A 49 -8.23 -2.87 -9.60
C PHE A 49 -8.77 -2.89 -8.16
N LEU A 50 -9.97 -3.44 -7.93
CA LEU A 50 -10.60 -3.53 -6.61
C LEU A 50 -9.69 -4.15 -5.52
N PRO A 51 -8.96 -5.27 -5.77
CA PRO A 51 -8.08 -5.86 -4.77
C PRO A 51 -6.95 -4.90 -4.37
N LEU A 52 -6.37 -4.18 -5.34
CA LEU A 52 -5.31 -3.21 -5.08
C LEU A 52 -5.84 -2.01 -4.27
N PHE A 53 -7.05 -1.52 -4.60
CA PHE A 53 -7.69 -0.46 -3.83
C PHE A 53 -8.00 -0.89 -2.39
N LEU A 54 -8.51 -2.11 -2.20
CA LEU A 54 -8.87 -2.64 -0.88
C LEU A 54 -7.62 -2.81 0.00
N THR A 55 -6.57 -3.42 -0.55
CA THR A 55 -5.30 -3.60 0.13
C THR A 55 -4.68 -2.26 0.52
N ASN A 56 -4.77 -1.27 -0.37
CA ASN A 56 -4.29 0.07 -0.09
C ASN A 56 -5.15 0.80 0.98
N ALA A 57 -6.47 0.60 0.99
CA ALA A 57 -7.35 1.14 2.04
C ALA A 57 -7.05 0.53 3.42
N ILE A 58 -6.83 -0.79 3.49
CA ILE A 58 -6.40 -1.48 4.70
C ILE A 58 -5.07 -0.92 5.19
N HIS A 59 -4.13 -0.70 4.26
CA HIS A 59 -2.85 -0.10 4.58
C HIS A 59 -3.02 1.32 5.15
N PHE A 60 -3.85 2.17 4.54
CA PHE A 60 -4.21 3.49 5.08
C PHE A 60 -4.79 3.44 6.49
N TYR A 61 -5.64 2.47 6.76
CA TYR A 61 -6.20 2.26 8.09
C TYR A 61 -5.12 1.97 9.14
N PHE A 62 -4.17 1.09 8.83
CA PHE A 62 -3.05 0.80 9.74
C PHE A 62 -2.16 2.03 9.98
N ILE A 63 -1.92 2.84 8.94
CA ILE A 63 -1.18 4.10 9.07
C ILE A 63 -1.89 5.05 10.02
N LEU A 64 -3.21 5.19 9.86
CA LEU A 64 -4.01 6.09 10.69
C LEU A 64 -3.92 5.68 12.17
N ILE A 65 -3.93 4.38 12.47
CA ILE A 65 -3.70 3.87 13.83
C ILE A 65 -2.30 4.23 14.34
N VAL A 66 -1.26 4.05 13.53
CA VAL A 66 0.12 4.37 13.92
C VAL A 66 0.28 5.88 14.14
N LEU A 67 -0.29 6.71 13.27
CA LEU A 67 -0.31 8.17 13.41
C LEU A 67 -1.03 8.59 14.69
N LEU A 68 -2.18 8.00 14.99
CA LEU A 68 -2.91 8.27 16.23
C LEU A 68 -2.08 7.89 17.46
N ARG A 69 -1.48 6.68 17.48
CA ARG A 69 -0.61 6.25 18.58
C ARG A 69 0.56 7.21 18.76
N LEU A 70 1.23 7.57 17.68
CA LEU A 70 2.37 8.48 17.70
C LEU A 70 1.96 9.89 18.15
N TRP A 71 0.77 10.36 17.78
CA TRP A 71 0.23 11.65 18.25
C TRP A 71 -0.01 11.64 19.77
N PHE A 72 -0.55 10.54 20.31
CA PHE A 72 -0.68 10.36 21.76
C PHE A 72 0.68 10.27 22.47
N GLU A 73 1.66 9.57 21.90
CA GLU A 73 3.02 9.46 22.46
C GLU A 73 3.79 10.78 22.40
N GLN A 74 3.67 11.56 21.32
CA GLN A 74 4.30 12.88 21.18
C GLN A 74 3.79 13.86 22.24
N LYS A 75 2.49 13.78 22.58
CA LYS A 75 1.91 14.53 23.70
C LYS A 75 2.57 14.20 25.05
N GLN A 76 3.14 13.00 25.19
CA GLN A 76 3.82 12.55 26.40
C GLN A 76 5.35 12.76 26.35
N ARG A 77 5.99 12.74 25.16
CA ARG A 77 7.45 12.89 24.97
C ARG A 77 7.80 13.65 23.67
N PRO A 78 8.13 14.95 23.74
CA PRO A 78 8.30 15.79 22.54
C PRO A 78 9.62 15.63 21.77
N SER A 79 10.57 14.80 22.23
CA SER A 79 11.93 14.71 21.66
C SER A 79 12.08 13.80 20.42
N LEU A 80 11.02 13.15 19.94
CA LEU A 80 11.06 12.15 18.84
C LEU A 80 10.86 12.73 17.42
N THR A 81 11.01 14.04 17.25
CA THR A 81 10.66 14.82 16.04
C THR A 81 11.35 14.43 14.73
N PRO A 82 12.65 14.13 14.64
CA PRO A 82 13.29 13.86 13.34
C PRO A 82 13.02 12.45 12.78
N ALA A 83 12.93 11.44 13.66
CA ALA A 83 12.56 10.07 13.25
C ALA A 83 11.11 9.99 12.77
N TYR A 84 10.23 10.81 13.36
CA TYR A 84 8.83 10.98 12.96
C TYR A 84 8.70 11.47 11.52
N THR A 85 9.38 12.56 11.17
CA THR A 85 9.30 13.18 9.83
C THR A 85 9.83 12.25 8.75
N TYR A 86 10.95 11.56 9.03
CA TYR A 86 11.55 10.62 8.11
C TYR A 86 10.63 9.43 7.79
N ARG A 87 10.04 8.80 8.82
CA ARG A 87 9.09 7.69 8.63
C ARG A 87 7.89 8.13 7.81
N LEU A 88 7.35 9.32 8.06
CA LEU A 88 6.17 9.84 7.34
C LEU A 88 6.47 10.14 5.85
N ILE A 89 7.68 10.61 5.53
CA ILE A 89 8.12 10.88 4.15
C ILE A 89 8.31 9.59 3.36
N VAL A 90 9.08 8.63 3.88
CA VAL A 90 9.30 7.33 3.23
C VAL A 90 7.97 6.63 2.99
N HIS A 91 7.07 6.73 3.97
CA HIS A 91 5.77 6.11 3.90
C HIS A 91 4.86 6.75 2.84
N LYS A 92 4.80 8.10 2.77
CA LYS A 92 4.06 8.81 1.72
C LYS A 92 4.55 8.45 0.32
N ILE A 93 5.85 8.30 0.13
CA ILE A 93 6.43 7.90 -1.16
C ILE A 93 5.99 6.46 -1.50
N PHE A 94 6.08 5.55 -0.55
CA PHE A 94 5.75 4.14 -0.78
C PHE A 94 4.26 3.87 -1.01
N THR A 95 3.36 4.68 -0.43
CA THR A 95 1.90 4.53 -0.60
C THR A 95 1.35 5.34 -1.77
N HIS A 96 1.76 6.59 -1.95
CA HIS A 96 1.15 7.44 -2.98
C HIS A 96 1.64 7.10 -4.39
N VAL A 97 2.88 6.65 -4.57
CA VAL A 97 3.41 6.30 -5.90
C VAL A 97 2.62 5.16 -6.55
N PRO A 98 2.44 3.97 -5.92
CA PRO A 98 1.67 2.88 -6.54
C PRO A 98 0.19 3.20 -6.70
N LEU A 99 -0.40 4.01 -5.81
CA LEU A 99 -1.80 4.44 -5.89
C LEU A 99 -2.02 5.41 -7.05
N VAL A 100 -1.13 6.39 -7.22
CA VAL A 100 -1.14 7.32 -8.36
C VAL A 100 -0.92 6.56 -9.66
N ILE A 101 0.00 5.59 -9.70
CA ILE A 101 0.19 4.73 -10.86
C ILE A 101 -1.09 3.94 -11.16
N CYS A 102 -1.71 3.30 -10.16
CA CYS A 102 -2.98 2.60 -10.35
C CYS A 102 -4.09 3.52 -10.85
N LEU A 103 -4.21 4.74 -10.31
CA LEU A 103 -5.21 5.72 -10.73
C LEU A 103 -4.98 6.22 -12.15
N ILE A 104 -3.72 6.49 -12.53
CA ILE A 104 -3.36 6.88 -13.88
C ILE A 104 -3.72 5.76 -14.84
N VAL A 105 -3.26 4.53 -14.56
CA VAL A 105 -3.52 3.35 -15.38
C VAL A 105 -5.02 3.03 -15.48
N PHE A 106 -5.77 3.17 -14.39
CA PHE A 106 -7.22 3.00 -14.38
C PHE A 106 -7.92 4.04 -15.28
N ASN A 107 -7.50 5.31 -15.20
CA ASN A 107 -8.05 6.37 -16.06
C ASN A 107 -7.68 6.18 -17.54
N THR A 108 -6.45 5.78 -17.86
CA THR A 108 -6.06 5.55 -19.27
C THR A 108 -6.63 4.26 -19.87
N LEU A 109 -7.02 3.27 -19.07
CA LEU A 109 -7.68 2.05 -19.57
C LEU A 109 -9.22 2.18 -19.66
N LEU A 110 -9.79 3.28 -19.19
CA LEU A 110 -11.22 3.60 -19.26
C LEU A 110 -11.59 4.49 -20.46
N TYR A 111 -10.60 5.07 -21.15
CA TYR A 111 -10.73 5.83 -22.40
C TYR A 111 -10.06 5.10 -23.55
#